data_AF-A0A7X4DZ00-F1
#
_entry.id   AF-A0A7X4DZ00-F1
#
_cell.length_a   1.000
_cell.length_b   1.000
_cell.length_c   1.000
_cell.angle_alpha   90.00
_cell.angle_beta   90.00
_cell.angle_gamma   90.00
#
_symmetry.space_group_name_H-M   'P 1'
#
loop_
_entity.id
_entity.type
_entity.pdbx_description
1 polymer ?
#
loop_
_entity_poly.entity_id
_entity_poly.type
_entity_poly.pdbx_seq_one_letter_code
_entity_poly.pdbx_strand_id
1 'polypeptide(L)'
;MFYNPDMYDLFARGGVDLAFLGAAQLDKQGRANMSYIGDPFHPKVRLPGGGGGAVIMPQVKRTVIWRTVHDRRFLVPHVDFSTQSGNLSHVVTPIALLEKKSTGLEIASVHAGHLVDEVIEKTGFDLARSSVVRQTPAPSAEELSALEELDPDGVRFSEFRV
;
A
#
# COMPACT_ATOMS: atom_id res chain seq x y z
N MET A 1 8.70 29.17 2.62
CA MET A 1 7.57 28.45 2.00
C MET A 1 8.14 27.20 1.37
N PHE A 2 7.50 26.05 1.54
CA PHE A 2 7.96 24.76 1.00
C PHE A 2 7.09 24.41 -0.20
N TYR A 3 7.69 24.40 -1.39
CA TYR A 3 7.01 24.19 -2.66
C TYR A 3 7.18 22.76 -3.19
N ASN A 4 6.45 22.42 -4.25
CA ASN A 4 6.52 21.10 -4.86
C ASN A 4 7.94 20.70 -5.32
N PRO A 5 8.75 21.57 -5.97
CA PRO A 5 10.13 21.23 -6.30
C PRO A 5 11.00 20.92 -5.07
N ASP A 6 10.77 21.61 -3.95
CA ASP A 6 11.53 21.39 -2.71
C ASP A 6 11.30 19.97 -2.16
N MET A 7 10.09 19.42 -2.31
CA MET A 7 9.81 18.01 -1.99
C MET A 7 10.62 17.05 -2.86
N TYR A 8 10.65 17.26 -4.18
CA TYR A 8 11.40 16.39 -5.09
C TYR A 8 12.90 16.46 -4.81
N ASP A 9 13.44 17.63 -4.49
CA ASP A 9 14.82 17.78 -4.07
C ASP A 9 15.11 17.09 -2.73
N LEU A 10 14.12 17.05 -1.82
CA LEU A 10 14.24 16.34 -0.55
C LEU A 10 14.22 14.82 -0.75
N PHE A 11 13.36 14.30 -1.63
CA PHE A 11 13.35 12.88 -2.01
C PHE A 11 14.69 12.48 -2.63
N ALA A 12 15.18 13.26 -3.62
CA ALA A 12 16.42 12.97 -4.33
C ALA A 12 17.66 12.99 -3.43
N ARG A 13 17.67 13.82 -2.38
CA ARG A 13 18.76 13.88 -1.38
C ARG A 13 18.64 12.85 -0.25
N GLY A 14 17.63 11.96 -0.30
CA GLY A 14 17.41 10.94 0.73
C GLY A 14 16.89 11.48 2.06
N GLY A 15 16.32 12.69 2.06
CA GLY A 15 15.83 13.39 3.25
C GLY A 15 14.44 12.95 3.73
N VAL A 16 13.83 11.94 3.07
CA VAL A 16 12.51 11.41 3.43
C VAL A 16 12.60 9.94 3.78
N ASP A 17 12.26 9.61 5.02
CA ASP A 17 12.34 8.26 5.56
C ASP A 17 11.17 7.36 5.16
N LEU A 18 9.97 7.95 5.02
CA LEU A 18 8.73 7.20 4.84
C LEU A 18 7.73 8.01 3.99
N ALA A 19 7.13 7.36 2.99
CA ALA A 19 5.97 7.88 2.27
C ALA A 19 4.84 6.85 2.23
N PHE A 20 3.60 7.33 2.36
CA PHE A 20 2.40 6.53 2.16
C PHE A 20 1.82 6.84 0.78
N LEU A 21 1.61 5.81 -0.05
CA LEU A 21 1.09 5.94 -1.41
C LEU A 21 -0.14 5.04 -1.62
N GLY A 22 -0.98 5.42 -2.57
CA GLY A 22 -2.10 4.59 -3.04
C GLY A 22 -1.73 3.78 -4.28
N ALA A 23 -2.54 2.76 -4.58
CA ALA A 23 -2.44 1.97 -5.80
C ALA A 23 -3.81 1.36 -6.18
N ALA A 24 -4.12 1.30 -7.48
CA ALA A 24 -5.31 0.62 -7.98
C ALA A 24 -5.05 -0.87 -8.20
N GLN A 25 -3.85 -1.23 -8.70
CA GLN A 25 -3.34 -2.59 -8.73
C GLN A 25 -1.95 -2.63 -8.09
N LEU A 26 -1.60 -3.76 -7.50
CA LEU A 26 -0.29 -4.06 -6.93
C LEU A 26 0.06 -5.52 -7.23
N ASP A 27 1.27 -5.77 -7.75
CA ASP A 27 1.76 -7.13 -7.99
C ASP A 27 2.63 -7.67 -6.85
N LYS A 28 2.92 -8.98 -6.92
CA LYS A 28 3.78 -9.68 -5.95
C LYS A 28 5.17 -9.06 -5.81
N GLN A 29 5.70 -8.41 -6.85
CA GLN A 29 7.01 -7.78 -6.83
C GLN A 29 6.97 -6.35 -6.28
N GLY A 30 5.78 -5.83 -5.94
CA GLY A 30 5.61 -4.49 -5.39
C GLY A 30 5.56 -3.41 -6.46
N ARG A 31 5.27 -3.75 -7.72
CA ARG A 31 4.93 -2.75 -8.75
C ARG A 31 3.48 -2.34 -8.58
N ALA A 32 3.21 -1.04 -8.65
CA ALA A 32 1.89 -0.48 -8.46
C ALA A 32 1.40 0.26 -9.72
N ASN A 33 0.10 0.13 -9.98
CA ASN A 33 -0.59 0.80 -11.07
C ASN A 33 -1.55 1.86 -10.53
N MET A 34 -1.46 3.06 -11.12
CA MET A 34 -2.39 4.17 -10.95
C MET A 34 -2.69 4.86 -12.29
N SER A 35 -2.35 4.23 -13.43
CA SER A 35 -2.45 4.85 -14.76
C SER A 35 -3.65 4.33 -15.58
N TYR A 36 -3.73 3.03 -15.86
CA TYR A 36 -4.84 2.46 -16.65
C TYR A 36 -4.99 0.95 -16.45
N ILE A 37 -6.17 0.43 -16.79
CA ILE A 37 -6.49 -1.00 -16.84
C ILE A 37 -6.81 -1.38 -18.29
N GLY A 38 -6.28 -2.50 -18.77
CA GLY A 38 -6.44 -3.03 -20.13
C GLY A 38 -5.41 -2.50 -21.12
N ASP A 39 -5.83 -2.35 -22.37
CA ASP A 39 -4.95 -1.94 -23.48
C ASP A 39 -4.42 -0.49 -23.30
N PRO A 40 -3.12 -0.22 -23.52
CA PRO A 40 -2.55 1.12 -23.34
C PRO A 40 -3.17 2.19 -24.25
N PHE A 41 -3.47 1.83 -25.50
CA PHE A 41 -3.99 2.74 -26.52
C PHE A 41 -5.51 2.90 -26.41
N HIS A 42 -6.20 1.86 -25.93
CA HIS A 42 -7.65 1.80 -25.73
C HIS A 42 -7.97 1.22 -24.33
N PRO A 43 -7.69 1.98 -23.26
CA PRO A 43 -7.86 1.51 -21.88
C PRO A 43 -9.31 1.13 -21.62
N LYS A 44 -9.51 0.02 -20.90
CA LYS A 44 -10.82 -0.29 -20.34
C LYS A 44 -11.20 0.72 -19.25
N VAL A 45 -10.22 1.13 -18.43
CA VAL A 45 -10.39 2.14 -17.38
C VAL A 45 -9.16 3.06 -17.36
N ARG A 46 -9.38 4.37 -17.38
CA ARG A 46 -8.34 5.37 -17.04
C ARG A 46 -8.40 5.64 -15.54
N LEU A 47 -7.26 5.54 -14.88
CA LEU A 47 -7.11 5.78 -13.45
C LEU A 47 -6.67 7.24 -13.19
N PRO A 48 -6.73 7.73 -11.94
CA PRO A 48 -6.42 9.13 -11.62
C PRO A 48 -5.00 9.62 -12.00
N GLY A 49 -4.07 8.71 -12.25
CA GLY A 49 -2.68 9.01 -12.56
C GLY A 49 -1.75 8.75 -11.37
N GLY A 50 -0.46 8.58 -11.67
CA GLY A 50 0.55 8.26 -10.65
C GLY A 50 0.97 9.42 -9.75
N GLY A 51 0.55 10.65 -10.05
CA GLY A 51 1.08 11.84 -9.41
C GLY A 51 2.62 11.85 -9.47
N GLY A 52 3.27 11.93 -8.32
CA GLY A 52 4.72 11.83 -8.18
C GLY A 52 5.24 10.41 -7.90
N GLY A 53 4.39 9.38 -7.87
CA GLY A 53 4.74 8.03 -7.39
C GLY A 53 5.95 7.39 -8.08
N ALA A 54 6.11 7.61 -9.39
CA ALA A 54 7.26 7.14 -10.16
C ALA A 54 8.60 7.74 -9.70
N VAL A 55 8.57 8.92 -9.08
CA VAL A 55 9.75 9.62 -8.55
C VAL A 55 9.92 9.36 -7.06
N ILE A 56 8.81 9.41 -6.30
CA ILE A 56 8.81 9.25 -4.84
C ILE A 56 9.26 7.85 -4.44
N MET A 57 8.60 6.81 -4.97
CA MET A 57 8.77 5.43 -4.53
C MET A 57 10.21 4.89 -4.61
N PRO A 58 11.01 5.17 -5.67
CA PRO A 58 12.41 4.75 -5.71
C PRO A 58 13.38 5.63 -4.89
N GLN A 59 12.96 6.83 -4.46
CA GLN A 59 13.85 7.80 -3.81
C GLN A 59 13.70 7.87 -2.29
N VAL A 60 12.49 7.67 -1.76
CA VAL A 60 12.28 7.61 -0.30
C VAL A 60 12.86 6.34 0.29
N LYS A 61 13.30 6.37 1.55
CA LYS A 61 13.91 5.18 2.17
C LYS A 61 12.93 4.02 2.28
N ARG A 62 11.65 4.31 2.57
CA ARG A 62 10.57 3.33 2.64
C ARG A 62 9.28 3.89 2.07
N THR A 63 8.60 3.09 1.27
CA THR A 63 7.23 3.34 0.84
C THR A 63 6.30 2.34 1.53
N VAL A 64 5.16 2.81 2.00
CA VAL A 64 4.04 1.98 2.44
C VAL A 64 2.87 2.24 1.51
N ILE A 65 2.32 1.18 0.92
CA ILE A 65 1.08 1.28 0.15
C ILE A 65 -0.08 0.94 1.08
N TRP A 66 -1.15 1.71 1.04
CA TRP A 66 -2.35 1.39 1.83
C TRP A 66 -3.62 1.45 0.97
N ARG A 67 -4.56 0.56 1.28
CA ARG A 67 -5.89 0.52 0.68
C ARG A 67 -6.94 0.15 1.72
N THR A 68 -8.15 0.61 1.48
CA THR A 68 -9.36 0.29 2.26
C THR A 68 -10.04 -1.00 1.77
N VAL A 69 -9.40 -1.73 0.86
CA VAL A 69 -9.89 -2.98 0.29
C VAL A 69 -8.76 -4.00 0.23
N HIS A 70 -9.10 -5.28 0.35
CA HIS A 70 -8.21 -6.41 0.12
C HIS A 70 -8.91 -7.39 -0.82
N ASP A 71 -8.57 -7.33 -2.11
CA ASP A 71 -9.19 -8.20 -3.12
C ASP A 71 -8.24 -8.50 -4.29
N ARG A 72 -8.68 -9.42 -5.16
CA ARG A 72 -7.93 -9.89 -6.34
C ARG A 72 -7.91 -8.89 -7.50
N ARG A 73 -8.58 -7.73 -7.37
CA ARG A 73 -8.52 -6.61 -8.33
C ARG A 73 -7.43 -5.62 -7.94
N PHE A 74 -7.21 -5.44 -6.63
CA PHE A 74 -6.11 -4.68 -6.08
C PHE A 74 -4.82 -5.51 -6.09
N LEU A 75 -4.81 -6.71 -5.52
CA LEU A 75 -3.63 -7.58 -5.48
C LEU A 75 -3.67 -8.53 -6.68
N VAL A 76 -2.91 -8.25 -7.72
CA VAL A 76 -3.01 -8.92 -9.04
C VAL A 76 -1.73 -9.69 -9.38
N PRO A 77 -1.79 -10.79 -10.17
CA PRO A 77 -0.58 -11.49 -10.63
C PRO A 77 0.45 -10.56 -11.27
N HIS A 78 -0.03 -9.68 -12.15
CA HIS A 78 0.74 -8.68 -12.85
C HIS A 78 -0.10 -7.41 -12.99
N VAL A 79 0.52 -6.26 -12.76
CA VAL A 79 -0.12 -4.97 -13.05
C VAL A 79 -0.25 -4.76 -14.55
N ASP A 80 -1.36 -4.15 -14.97
CA ASP A 80 -1.56 -3.81 -16.39
C ASP A 80 -0.55 -2.74 -16.84
N PHE A 81 -0.15 -1.86 -15.91
CA PHE A 81 0.91 -0.89 -16.10
C PHE A 81 1.66 -0.62 -14.80
N SER A 82 2.99 -0.62 -14.86
CA SER A 82 3.84 -0.26 -13.72
C SER A 82 4.01 1.26 -13.64
N THR A 83 3.05 1.96 -13.05
CA THR A 83 3.12 3.41 -12.81
C THR A 83 4.25 3.77 -11.86
N GLN A 84 4.47 2.96 -10.84
CA GLN A 84 5.50 3.20 -9.82
C GLN A 84 6.07 1.86 -9.31
N SER A 85 7.36 1.88 -9.01
CA SER A 85 8.10 0.75 -8.44
C SER A 85 9.31 1.31 -7.70
N GLY A 86 9.88 0.54 -6.75
CA GLY A 86 11.01 1.00 -5.97
C GLY A 86 10.97 0.46 -4.56
N ASN A 87 11.18 1.34 -3.58
CA ASN A 87 11.45 1.00 -2.18
C ASN A 87 10.17 0.66 -1.40
N LEU A 88 9.32 -0.22 -1.93
CA LEU A 88 8.18 -0.76 -1.18
C LEU A 88 8.70 -1.50 0.06
N SER A 89 8.17 -1.13 1.21
CA SER A 89 8.44 -1.81 2.47
C SER A 89 7.25 -2.67 2.91
N HIS A 90 6.04 -2.09 2.91
CA HIS A 90 4.85 -2.74 3.42
C HIS A 90 3.60 -2.36 2.61
N VAL A 91 2.59 -3.21 2.72
CA VAL A 91 1.24 -2.96 2.23
C VAL A 91 0.27 -3.12 3.40
N VAL A 92 -0.52 -2.11 3.68
CA VAL A 92 -1.56 -2.15 4.71
C VAL A 92 -2.91 -2.28 4.03
N THR A 93 -3.70 -3.26 4.45
CA THR A 93 -5.06 -3.52 3.98
C THR A 93 -5.98 -3.71 5.17
N PRO A 94 -7.32 -3.74 5.03
CA PRO A 94 -8.21 -3.89 6.17
C PRO A 94 -8.05 -5.20 6.95
N ILE A 95 -7.42 -6.22 6.37
CA ILE A 95 -7.34 -7.57 6.96
C ILE A 95 -5.92 -8.03 7.26
N ALA A 96 -4.90 -7.35 6.73
CA ALA A 96 -3.51 -7.78 6.84
C ALA A 96 -2.48 -6.68 6.57
N LEU A 97 -1.31 -6.87 7.19
CA LEU A 97 -0.06 -6.22 6.84
C LEU A 97 0.78 -7.20 5.99
N LEU A 98 1.13 -6.79 4.78
CA LEU A 98 2.08 -7.48 3.93
C LEU A 98 3.44 -6.78 3.99
N GLU A 99 4.52 -7.54 3.93
CA GLU A 99 5.88 -7.01 3.92
C GLU A 99 6.58 -7.40 2.62
N LYS A 100 7.36 -6.48 2.06
CA LYS A 100 8.20 -6.74 0.90
C LYS A 100 9.49 -7.43 1.32
N LYS A 101 9.66 -8.70 0.91
CA LYS A 101 10.93 -9.45 0.97
C LYS A 101 11.63 -9.47 -0.38
N SER A 102 12.81 -10.08 -0.46
CA SER A 102 13.54 -10.26 -1.72
C SER A 102 12.75 -11.09 -2.74
N THR A 103 11.98 -12.07 -2.28
CA THR A 103 11.14 -13.01 -3.06
C THR A 103 9.80 -12.42 -3.54
N GLY A 104 9.36 -11.31 -2.93
CA GLY A 104 8.05 -10.71 -3.20
C GLY A 104 7.35 -10.26 -1.91
N LEU A 105 6.06 -10.01 -1.99
CA LEU A 105 5.21 -9.75 -0.84
C LEU A 105 4.92 -11.04 -0.06
N GLU A 106 4.98 -10.93 1.27
CA GLU A 106 4.67 -12.00 2.22
C GLU A 106 3.74 -11.47 3.33
N ILE A 107 2.98 -12.36 3.96
CA ILE A 107 2.11 -11.98 5.08
C ILE A 107 2.97 -11.74 6.33
N ALA A 108 3.01 -10.50 6.81
CA ALA A 108 3.71 -10.13 8.03
C ALA A 108 2.81 -10.31 9.27
N SER A 109 1.56 -9.84 9.19
CA SER A 109 0.55 -10.10 10.22
C SER A 109 -0.87 -10.03 9.66
N VAL A 110 -1.80 -10.68 10.36
CA VAL A 110 -3.25 -10.59 10.10
C VAL A 110 -3.92 -9.75 11.18
N HIS A 111 -4.88 -8.91 10.77
CA HIS A 111 -5.59 -8.03 11.70
C HIS A 111 -6.57 -8.84 12.56
N ALA A 112 -6.95 -8.29 13.71
CA ALA A 112 -7.87 -8.96 14.63
C ALA A 112 -9.18 -9.33 13.93
N GLY A 113 -9.63 -10.57 14.11
CA GLY A 113 -10.85 -11.10 13.47
C GLY A 113 -10.65 -11.70 12.08
N HIS A 114 -9.45 -11.64 11.50
CA HIS A 114 -9.15 -12.18 10.17
C HIS A 114 -8.23 -13.41 10.23
N LEU A 115 -8.36 -14.27 9.21
CA LEU A 115 -7.60 -15.51 9.09
C LEU A 115 -6.58 -15.43 7.95
N VAL A 116 -5.47 -16.15 8.06
CA VAL A 116 -4.45 -16.24 7.00
C VAL A 116 -5.04 -16.74 5.68
N ASP A 117 -5.95 -17.71 5.74
CA ASP A 117 -6.56 -18.28 4.54
C ASP A 117 -7.47 -17.28 3.82
N GLU A 118 -8.13 -16.38 4.56
CA GLU A 118 -8.91 -15.28 3.97
C GLU A 118 -8.03 -14.33 3.15
N VAL A 119 -6.85 -13.98 3.70
CA VAL A 119 -5.86 -13.13 3.02
C VAL A 119 -5.39 -13.79 1.71
N ILE A 120 -5.09 -15.10 1.77
CA ILE A 120 -4.63 -15.86 0.61
C ILE A 120 -5.74 -15.93 -0.45
N GLU A 121 -6.96 -16.29 -0.06
CA GLU A 121 -8.11 -16.41 -0.96
C GLU A 121 -8.41 -15.09 -1.71
N LYS A 122 -8.29 -13.97 -0.99
CA LYS A 122 -8.54 -12.63 -1.55
C LYS A 122 -7.33 -12.03 -2.27
N THR A 123 -6.22 -12.74 -2.40
CA THR A 123 -5.02 -12.28 -3.13
C THR A 123 -4.95 -12.92 -4.52
N GLY A 124 -4.59 -12.12 -5.53
CA GLY A 124 -4.52 -12.59 -6.92
C GLY A 124 -3.29 -13.43 -7.26
N PHE A 125 -2.30 -13.50 -6.38
CA PHE A 125 -1.03 -14.22 -6.57
C PHE A 125 -0.68 -15.07 -5.35
N ASP A 126 0.24 -16.02 -5.53
CA ASP A 126 0.72 -16.88 -4.45
C ASP A 126 1.49 -16.06 -3.40
N LEU A 127 0.88 -15.87 -2.24
CA LEU A 127 1.51 -15.31 -1.05
C LEU A 127 2.32 -16.38 -0.33
N ALA A 128 3.61 -16.13 -0.15
CA ALA A 128 4.39 -16.93 0.78
C ALA A 128 3.95 -16.61 2.22
N ARG A 129 3.89 -17.65 3.05
CA ARG A 129 3.65 -17.52 4.48
C ARG A 129 4.99 -17.26 5.16
N SER A 130 5.06 -16.23 6.01
CA SER A 130 6.10 -16.18 7.03
C SER A 130 5.98 -17.42 7.91
N SER A 131 7.10 -18.00 8.36
CA SER A 131 7.13 -19.22 9.18
C SER A 131 6.31 -19.09 10.48
N VAL A 132 6.05 -17.86 10.92
CA VAL A 132 5.12 -17.53 12.00
C VAL A 132 4.33 -16.29 11.58
N VAL A 133 3.10 -16.47 11.09
CA VAL A 133 2.19 -15.33 10.88
C VAL A 133 1.60 -14.93 12.23
N ARG A 134 1.85 -13.69 12.65
CA ARG A 134 1.36 -13.16 13.91
C ARG A 134 0.05 -12.40 13.71
N GLN A 135 -0.71 -12.24 14.77
CA GLN A 135 -1.78 -11.24 14.80
C GLN A 135 -1.15 -9.85 14.93
N THR A 136 -1.72 -8.86 14.25
CA THR A 136 -1.31 -7.46 14.42
C THR A 136 -1.60 -7.02 15.85
N PRO A 137 -0.62 -6.44 16.58
CA PRO A 137 -0.85 -5.92 17.92
C PRO A 137 -1.99 -4.90 17.93
N ALA A 138 -2.82 -4.94 18.98
CA ALA A 138 -3.80 -3.89 19.19
C ALA A 138 -3.08 -2.56 19.50
N PRO A 139 -3.62 -1.41 19.08
CA PRO A 139 -3.10 -0.11 19.49
C PRO A 139 -3.10 0.02 21.02
N SER A 140 -2.07 0.68 21.54
CA SER A 140 -1.99 1.04 22.95
C SER A 140 -3.03 2.10 23.33
N ALA A 141 -3.29 2.25 24.64
CA ALA A 141 -4.20 3.29 25.13
C ALA A 141 -3.73 4.72 24.75
N GLU A 142 -2.41 4.94 24.71
CA GLU A 142 -1.81 6.21 24.29
C GLU A 142 -2.06 6.49 22.80
N GLU A 143 -1.84 5.50 21.93
CA GLU A 143 -2.12 5.62 20.49
C GLU A 143 -3.60 5.84 20.21
N LEU A 144 -4.50 5.17 20.95
CA LEU A 144 -5.94 5.38 20.84
C LEU A 144 -6.34 6.80 21.26
N SER A 145 -5.81 7.29 22.39
CA SER A 145 -6.08 8.65 22.85
C SER A 145 -5.59 9.69 21.85
N ALA A 146 -4.38 9.51 21.30
CA ALA A 146 -3.85 10.42 20.28
C ALA A 146 -4.67 10.38 18.99
N LEU A 147 -5.18 9.22 18.59
CA LEU A 147 -6.04 9.09 17.41
C LEU A 147 -7.39 9.79 17.61
N GLU A 148 -7.98 9.69 18.80
CA GLU A 148 -9.21 10.41 19.16
C GLU A 148 -9.01 11.92 19.21
N GLU A 149 -7.84 12.39 19.65
CA GLU A 149 -7.48 13.82 19.63
C GLU A 149 -7.29 14.36 18.20
N LEU A 150 -6.63 13.59 17.33
CA LEU A 150 -6.32 13.99 15.95
C LEU A 150 -7.53 13.90 15.01
N ASP A 151 -8.45 12.96 15.26
CA ASP A 151 -9.63 12.71 14.43
C ASP A 151 -10.89 12.57 15.31
N PRO A 152 -11.33 13.68 15.97
CA PRO A 152 -12.45 13.66 16.91
C PRO A 152 -13.79 13.38 16.24
N ASP A 153 -13.92 13.72 14.96
CA ASP A 153 -15.14 13.49 14.17
C ASP A 153 -15.18 12.09 13.54
N GLY A 154 -14.11 11.31 13.67
CA GLY A 154 -14.03 9.96 13.13
C GLY A 154 -14.04 9.92 11.61
N VAL A 155 -13.45 10.92 10.94
CA VAL A 155 -13.32 10.99 9.48
C VAL A 155 -12.64 9.75 8.93
N ARG A 156 -11.72 9.13 9.68
CA ARG A 156 -11.06 7.86 9.29
C ARG A 156 -12.05 6.75 8.95
N PHE A 157 -13.24 6.74 9.57
CA PHE A 157 -14.25 5.72 9.29
C PHE A 157 -14.95 5.91 7.95
N SER A 158 -14.90 7.11 7.36
CA SER A 158 -15.51 7.38 6.05
C SER A 158 -14.86 6.59 4.92
N GLU A 159 -13.55 6.32 5.03
CA GLU A 159 -12.75 5.57 4.06
C GLU A 159 -13.14 4.08 3.94
N PHE A 160 -13.82 3.53 4.96
CA PHE A 160 -14.23 2.12 5.02
C PHE A 160 -15.72 1.90 4.70
N ARG A 161 -16.48 2.97 4.45
CA ARG A 161 -17.89 2.90 4.05
C ARG A 161 -17.96 2.74 2.53
N VAL A 162 -17.73 1.51 2.04
CA VAL A 162 -17.90 1.15 0.63
C VAL A 162 -18.95 0.06 0.51
#